data_AF-A0A426V1G9-F1
#
_entry.id   AF-A0A426V1G9-F1
#
_cell.length_a   1.000
_cell.length_b   1.000
_cell.length_c   1.000
_cell.angle_alpha   90.00
_cell.angle_beta   90.00
_cell.angle_gamma   90.00
#
_symmetry.space_group_name_H-M   'P 1'
#
loop_
_entity.id
_entity.type
_entity.pdbx_description
1 polymer ?
#
loop_
_entity_poly.entity_id
_entity_poly.type
_entity_poly.pdbx_seq_one_letter_code
_entity_poly.pdbx_strand_id
1 'polypeptide(L)'
;MSRPIVAHAPDNPNREGRPVDPLVRGTFGDRHSRFIVRASSESAPDSFQVSVANNPADLVLIVSGLNSGHLHATWGQGWRSFAPEWKVWCEDSAFAVFYNGRAIDNRPRPGQVKFCDG
;
A
#
# COMPACT_ATOMS: atom_id res chain seq x y z
N MET A 1 -47.87 -14.80 -26.58
CA MET A 1 -46.42 -15.06 -26.46
C MET A 1 -45.76 -13.74 -26.05
N SER A 2 -45.54 -13.54 -24.76
CA SER A 2 -45.07 -12.27 -24.18
C SER A 2 -43.54 -12.24 -24.11
N ARG A 3 -42.93 -11.18 -24.63
CA ARG A 3 -41.49 -10.91 -24.55
C ARG A 3 -41.17 -10.30 -23.18
N PRO A 4 -40.18 -10.76 -22.41
CA PRO A 4 -39.74 -10.02 -21.24
C PRO A 4 -38.91 -8.80 -21.67
N ILE A 5 -39.28 -7.64 -21.13
CA ILE A 5 -38.45 -6.43 -21.13
C ILE A 5 -37.29 -6.71 -20.18
N VAL A 6 -36.13 -7.05 -20.73
CA VAL A 6 -34.88 -7.05 -19.97
C VAL A 6 -34.57 -5.59 -19.68
N ALA A 7 -34.81 -5.18 -18.44
CA ALA A 7 -34.37 -3.89 -17.93
C ALA A 7 -32.83 -3.82 -18.10
N HIS A 8 -32.38 -3.05 -19.08
CA HIS A 8 -31.05 -2.48 -19.07
C HIS A 8 -30.95 -1.62 -17.81
N ALA A 9 -30.34 -2.16 -16.76
CA ALA A 9 -29.69 -1.29 -15.79
C ALA A 9 -28.62 -0.52 -16.57
N PRO A 10 -28.59 0.82 -16.51
CA PRO A 10 -27.41 1.52 -16.98
C PRO A 10 -26.27 1.06 -16.10
N ASP A 11 -25.37 0.27 -16.70
CA ASP A 11 -24.00 0.15 -16.26
C ASP A 11 -23.53 1.58 -15.95
N ASN A 12 -23.29 1.88 -14.68
CA ASN A 12 -22.84 3.20 -14.27
C ASN A 12 -21.37 3.29 -14.68
N PRO A 13 -21.01 3.97 -15.78
CA PRO A 13 -19.64 3.97 -16.29
C PRO A 13 -18.67 4.66 -15.32
N ASN A 14 -19.19 5.35 -14.29
CA ASN A 14 -18.38 5.92 -13.21
C ASN A 14 -17.80 4.89 -12.23
N ARG A 15 -18.07 3.58 -12.40
CA ARG A 15 -17.39 2.54 -11.61
C ARG A 15 -15.98 2.25 -12.14
N GLU A 16 -15.69 2.68 -13.37
CA GLU A 16 -14.44 2.40 -14.07
C GLU A 16 -13.56 3.64 -14.06
N GLY A 17 -12.51 3.61 -13.24
CA GLY A 17 -11.50 4.68 -13.22
C GLY A 17 -11.75 5.75 -12.16
N ARG A 18 -11.87 5.35 -10.88
CA ARG A 18 -11.33 6.24 -9.83
C ARG A 18 -9.87 6.49 -10.26
N PRO A 19 -9.46 7.73 -10.56
CA PRO A 19 -8.12 8.00 -11.08
C PRO A 19 -7.15 7.29 -10.16
N VAL A 20 -6.33 6.41 -10.76
CA VAL A 20 -5.26 5.75 -10.00
C VAL A 20 -4.38 6.89 -9.57
N ASP A 21 -4.56 7.28 -8.31
CA ASP A 21 -3.90 8.43 -7.71
C ASP A 21 -2.41 8.23 -7.96
N PRO A 22 -1.76 9.10 -8.75
CA PRO A 22 -0.44 8.79 -9.30
C PRO A 22 0.64 8.73 -8.20
N LEU A 23 0.29 9.26 -7.02
CA LEU A 23 1.07 9.18 -5.80
C LEU A 23 0.99 7.79 -5.14
N VAL A 24 -0.07 7.02 -5.37
CA VAL A 24 -0.21 5.66 -4.84
C VAL A 24 0.75 4.74 -5.57
N ARG A 25 1.75 4.25 -4.85
CA ARG A 25 2.75 3.30 -5.37
C ARG A 25 2.22 1.87 -5.37
N GLY A 26 1.32 1.57 -4.44
CA GLY A 26 0.66 0.27 -4.39
C GLY A 26 0.03 0.00 -3.04
N THR A 27 -0.28 -1.28 -2.83
CA THR A 27 -0.87 -1.75 -1.58
C THR A 27 -0.16 -3.01 -1.13
N PHE A 28 -0.06 -3.21 0.18
CA PHE A 28 0.33 -4.46 0.79
C PHE A 28 -0.63 -4.75 1.94
N GLY A 29 -0.66 -5.96 2.44
CA GLY A 29 -1.55 -6.29 3.52
C GLY A 29 -1.29 -7.69 4.03
N ASP A 30 -1.73 -7.91 5.25
CA ASP A 30 -1.88 -9.25 5.80
C ASP A 30 -3.33 -9.74 5.54
N ARG A 31 -3.71 -10.88 6.13
CA ARG A 31 -5.06 -11.43 5.97
C ARG A 31 -6.15 -10.59 6.64
N HIS A 32 -5.78 -9.74 7.59
CA HIS A 32 -6.69 -8.93 8.39
C HIS A 32 -6.72 -7.47 7.95
N SER A 33 -5.58 -6.89 7.57
CA SER A 33 -5.48 -5.47 7.23
C SER A 33 -4.82 -5.24 5.87
N ARG A 34 -5.35 -4.28 5.12
CA ARG A 34 -4.76 -3.81 3.87
C ARG A 34 -4.27 -2.39 4.04
N PHE A 35 -3.08 -2.12 3.54
CA PHE A 35 -2.35 -0.87 3.65
C PHE A 35 -2.07 -0.31 2.26
N ILE A 36 -2.17 1.00 2.12
CA ILE A 36 -1.88 1.74 0.88
C ILE A 36 -0.60 2.52 1.09
N VAL A 37 0.34 2.39 0.16
CA VAL A 37 1.57 3.17 0.13
C VAL A 37 1.40 4.32 -0.85
N ARG A 38 1.52 5.53 -0.35
CA ARG A 38 1.45 6.77 -1.12
C ARG A 38 2.74 7.56 -0.99
N ALA A 39 3.35 7.90 -2.11
CA ALA A 39 4.47 8.81 -2.18
C ALA A 39 4.02 10.26 -1.98
N SER A 40 4.92 11.11 -1.48
CA SER A 40 4.68 12.55 -1.37
C SER A 40 4.69 13.25 -2.75
N SER A 41 5.39 12.69 -3.73
CA SER A 41 5.43 13.21 -5.10
C SER A 41 5.68 12.12 -6.13
N GLU A 42 5.28 12.40 -7.37
CA GLU A 42 5.48 11.51 -8.52
C GLU A 42 6.95 11.43 -8.93
N SER A 43 7.63 12.58 -8.98
CA SER A 43 9.05 12.72 -9.33
C SER A 43 9.87 13.07 -8.09
N ALA A 44 10.88 12.25 -7.78
CA ALA A 44 11.78 12.39 -6.61
C ALA A 44 11.06 12.53 -5.24
N PRO A 45 10.22 11.55 -4.85
CA PRO A 45 9.55 11.57 -3.54
C PRO A 45 10.55 11.62 -2.37
N ASP A 46 10.49 12.67 -1.56
CA ASP A 46 11.27 12.77 -0.32
C ASP A 46 10.67 11.95 0.84
N SER A 47 9.38 11.65 0.75
CA SER A 47 8.65 10.88 1.75
C SER A 47 7.57 10.00 1.15
N PHE A 48 7.15 8.98 1.91
CA PHE A 48 5.95 8.21 1.65
C PHE A 48 5.20 7.94 2.95
N GLN A 49 3.90 7.73 2.80
CA GLN A 49 2.97 7.43 3.87
C GLN A 49 2.30 6.09 3.59
N VAL A 50 2.04 5.37 4.66
CA VAL A 50 1.31 4.11 4.71
C VAL A 50 0.04 4.37 5.50
N SER A 51 -1.11 4.11 4.89
CA SER A 51 -2.41 4.27 5.54
C SER A 51 -3.26 3.03 5.38
N VAL A 52 -4.26 2.85 6.23
CA VAL A 52 -5.20 1.73 6.11
C VAL A 52 -6.07 1.94 4.87
N ALA A 53 -6.20 0.91 4.03
CA ALA A 53 -6.92 1.01 2.76
C ALA A 53 -8.39 1.38 2.92
N ASN A 54 -9.02 0.95 4.02
CA ASN A 54 -10.40 1.28 4.34
C ASN A 54 -10.56 2.64 5.04
N ASN A 55 -9.46 3.21 5.57
CA ASN A 55 -9.48 4.50 6.24
C ASN A 55 -8.16 5.26 6.01
N PRO A 56 -8.06 6.08 4.95
CA PRO A 56 -6.81 6.79 4.62
C PRO A 56 -6.42 7.84 5.67
N ALA A 57 -7.33 8.23 6.56
CA ALA A 57 -7.03 9.10 7.71
C ALA A 57 -6.26 8.34 8.81
N ASP A 58 -6.31 7.01 8.82
CA ASP A 58 -5.57 6.18 9.75
C ASP A 58 -4.17 5.89 9.18
N LEU A 59 -3.21 6.75 9.56
CA LEU A 59 -1.82 6.63 9.16
C LEU A 59 -1.12 5.59 10.03
N VAL A 60 -0.48 4.63 9.37
CA VAL A 60 0.27 3.54 9.99
C VAL A 60 1.72 3.93 10.20
N LEU A 61 2.35 4.38 9.11
CA LEU A 61 3.76 4.71 9.04
C LEU A 61 3.97 5.85 8.05
N ILE A 62 4.82 6.80 8.40
CA ILE A 62 5.31 7.84 7.50
C ILE A 62 6.83 7.73 7.49
N VAL A 63 7.42 7.58 6.32
CA VAL A 63 8.86 7.60 6.12
C VAL A 63 9.22 8.86 5.37
N SER A 64 10.12 9.67 5.93
CA SER A 64 10.63 10.90 5.29
C SER A 64 12.16 10.91 5.22
N GLY A 65 12.71 11.84 4.45
CA GLY A 65 14.15 12.01 4.28
C GLY A 65 14.78 11.03 3.30
N LEU A 66 14.00 10.51 2.35
CA LEU A 66 14.50 9.62 1.28
C LEU A 66 15.56 10.30 0.41
N ASN A 67 15.42 11.59 0.13
CA ASN A 67 16.40 12.33 -0.67
C ASN A 67 17.59 12.84 0.16
N SER A 68 17.39 13.04 1.47
CA SER A 68 18.42 13.57 2.37
C SER A 68 19.34 12.50 2.96
N GLY A 69 19.00 11.21 2.83
CA GLY A 69 19.74 10.09 3.43
C GLY A 69 19.51 9.91 4.94
N HIS A 70 18.78 10.82 5.57
CA HIS A 70 18.35 10.75 6.96
C HIS A 70 16.92 10.20 7.01
N LEU A 71 16.79 8.87 7.01
CA LEU A 71 15.48 8.21 7.05
C LEU A 71 14.82 8.41 8.42
N HIS A 72 13.63 9.00 8.42
CA HIS A 72 12.80 9.18 9.61
C HIS A 72 11.51 8.38 9.48
N ALA A 73 11.36 7.34 10.30
CA ALA A 73 10.15 6.53 10.39
C ALA A 73 9.27 7.00 11.56
N THR A 74 8.09 7.53 11.24
CA THR A 74 7.11 7.99 12.22
C THR A 74 5.89 7.07 12.20
N TRP A 75 5.60 6.44 13.33
CA TRP A 75 4.46 5.53 13.48
C TRP A 75 3.21 6.27 13.92
N GLY A 76 2.06 5.88 13.38
CA GLY A 76 0.76 6.36 13.84
C GLY A 76 0.50 6.03 15.31
N GLN A 77 -0.32 6.85 15.97
CA GLN A 77 -0.56 6.74 17.42
C GLN A 77 -1.10 5.37 17.85
N GLY A 78 -1.93 4.72 17.03
CA GLY A 78 -2.44 3.36 17.30
C GLY A 78 -1.43 2.25 16.98
N TRP A 79 -0.51 2.50 16.05
CA TRP A 79 0.41 1.51 15.51
C TRP A 79 1.75 1.47 16.24
N ARG A 80 2.13 2.55 16.93
CA ARG A 80 3.36 2.61 17.73
C ARG A 80 3.39 1.63 18.90
N SER A 81 2.26 1.07 19.33
CA SER A 81 2.20 0.06 20.41
C SER A 81 2.23 -1.39 19.90
N PHE A 82 2.27 -1.61 18.58
CA PHE A 82 2.36 -2.95 18.01
C PHE A 82 3.73 -3.60 18.26
N ALA A 83 3.75 -4.92 18.13
CA ALA A 83 4.94 -5.75 18.26
C ALA A 83 6.09 -5.24 17.36
N PRO A 84 7.34 -5.24 17.86
CA PRO A 84 8.49 -4.75 17.10
C PRO A 84 8.71 -5.53 15.80
N GLU A 85 8.50 -6.84 15.81
CA GLU A 85 8.63 -7.69 14.62
C GLU A 85 7.62 -7.31 13.52
N TRP A 86 6.39 -6.98 13.92
CA TRP A 86 5.36 -6.51 12.99
C TRP A 86 5.74 -5.18 12.35
N LYS A 87 6.34 -4.26 13.13
CA LYS A 87 6.82 -2.97 12.62
C LYS A 87 7.92 -3.14 11.57
N VAL A 88 8.89 -4.01 11.84
CA VAL A 88 9.97 -4.32 10.87
C VAL A 88 9.37 -4.89 9.58
N TRP A 89 8.45 -5.84 9.69
CA TRP A 89 7.75 -6.39 8.53
C TRP A 89 6.96 -5.32 7.73
N CYS A 90 6.25 -4.43 8.44
CA CYS A 90 5.44 -3.39 7.82
C CYS A 90 6.31 -2.36 7.08
N GLU A 91 7.43 -1.95 7.69
CA GLU A 91 8.41 -1.05 7.09
C GLU A 91 9.04 -1.66 5.83
N ASP A 92 9.55 -2.88 5.93
CA ASP A 92 10.16 -3.60 4.81
C ASP A 92 9.16 -3.84 3.66
N SER A 93 7.91 -4.17 3.98
CA SER A 93 6.83 -4.31 2.98
C SER A 93 6.50 -2.97 2.31
N ALA A 94 6.45 -1.89 3.07
CA ALA A 94 6.17 -0.54 2.56
C ALA A 94 7.28 -0.06 1.62
N PHE A 95 8.55 -0.22 2.01
CA PHE A 95 9.69 0.07 1.14
C PHE A 95 9.68 -0.79 -0.13
N ALA A 96 9.38 -2.08 0.00
CA ALA A 96 9.31 -2.95 -1.15
C ALA A 96 8.20 -2.52 -2.13
N VAL A 97 7.01 -2.13 -1.66
CA VAL A 97 5.95 -1.57 -2.52
C VAL A 97 6.34 -0.22 -3.11
N PHE A 98 6.96 0.65 -2.31
CA PHE A 98 7.38 1.98 -2.75
C PHE A 98 8.39 1.92 -3.90
N TYR A 99 9.39 1.05 -3.82
CA TYR A 99 10.42 0.89 -4.87
C TYR A 99 9.98 -0.01 -6.03
N ASN A 100 9.18 -1.06 -5.79
CA ASN A 100 8.77 -1.99 -6.86
C ASN A 100 7.47 -1.59 -7.59
N GLY A 101 6.72 -0.61 -7.07
CA GLY A 101 5.67 0.08 -7.83
C GLY A 101 4.44 -0.74 -8.24
N ARG A 102 4.20 -1.92 -7.64
CA ARG A 102 2.96 -2.69 -7.76
C ARG A 102 2.87 -3.69 -6.63
N ALA A 103 1.63 -3.91 -6.15
CA ALA A 103 1.31 -4.77 -5.02
C ALA A 103 2.12 -6.07 -5.04
N ILE A 104 2.73 -6.41 -3.91
CA ILE A 104 3.25 -7.76 -3.66
C ILE A 104 2.03 -8.66 -3.46
N ASP A 105 1.31 -8.92 -4.55
CA ASP A 105 0.32 -9.98 -4.62
C ASP A 105 1.11 -11.26 -4.93
N ASN A 106 1.48 -11.99 -3.87
CA ASN A 106 2.00 -13.36 -3.92
C ASN A 106 3.12 -13.67 -4.94
N ARG A 107 4.30 -13.04 -4.83
CA ARG A 107 5.50 -13.58 -5.47
C ARG A 107 6.78 -13.34 -4.65
N PRO A 108 7.67 -14.34 -4.51
CA PRO A 108 8.96 -14.17 -3.84
C PRO A 108 9.77 -13.08 -4.55
N ARG A 109 10.38 -12.18 -3.77
CA ARG A 109 11.24 -11.10 -4.27
C ARG A 109 12.45 -11.67 -5.05
N PRO A 110 12.96 -10.98 -6.09
CA PRO A 110 14.35 -11.14 -6.51
C PRO A 110 15.24 -10.48 -5.45
N GLY A 111 15.50 -11.24 -4.39
CA GLY A 111 16.27 -10.86 -3.21
C GLY A 111 16.30 -12.05 -2.27
N GLN A 112 16.94 -13.13 -2.74
CA GLN A 112 17.15 -14.35 -1.96
C GLN A 112 17.84 -14.02 -0.64
N VAL A 113 17.11 -14.11 0.46
CA VAL A 113 17.71 -14.55 1.72
C VAL A 113 17.25 -16.00 1.91
N LYS A 114 18.01 -16.92 1.32
CA LYS A 114 17.96 -18.33 1.69
C LYS A 114 18.62 -18.44 3.06
N PHE A 115 17.84 -18.65 4.12
CA PHE A 115 18.29 -19.41 5.28
C PHE A 115 17.08 -20.07 5.96
N CYS A 116 16.84 -21.33 5.58
CA CYS A 116 16.38 -22.39 6.46
C CYS A 116 17.05 -23.68 5.95
N ASP A 117 18.12 -24.11 6.61
CA ASP A 117 18.49 -25.52 6.71
C ASP A 117 19.15 -25.72 8.07
N GLY A 118 18.66 -26.71 8.81
CA GLY A 118 18.96 -27.00 10.21
C GLY A 118 17.82 -27.77 10.84
#